data_AF-A0A953ULX2-F1
#
_entry.id   AF-A0A953ULX2-F1
#
_cell.length_a   1.000
_cell.length_b   1.000
_cell.length_c   1.000
_cell.angle_alpha   90.00
_cell.angle_beta   90.00
_cell.angle_gamma   90.00
#
_symmetry.space_group_name_H-M   'P 1'
#
loop_
_entity.id
_entity.type
_entity.pdbx_description
1 polymer ?
#
loop_
_entity_poly.entity_id
_entity_poly.type
_entity_poly.pdbx_seq_one_letter_code
_entity_poly.pdbx_strand_id
1 'polypeptide(L)'
;MNPLQIMAAQPGVPRLGSTLLHFLWQGVAIAAVYAAARRRAGTSVPNVRYLLGCAVLAAMAAAPLVTWWVLGPSAADVATTSPAAPLSTTAPGAVRTLQAAFPGGVSAAAAAPFLSWVVAVWFAGATALWVRLIGGWILAARLRSRLVRPAPAAWQQTLDRLKARMRVSHPVRLLVSSLVQAPAVVGWLRPVVLAPVSALAGLPAEQMEALLLHELAHIRRYDYLVNMLQSAVEALLFYHPAVWWVSGHLRAERELCCDDAAVSASGDALVYARALAGLASFCPPVVMAANGGSLAHRIGRLLGQPRSAPRTLSGTGIVAAAVLPVIAAVAVFGQPASRPRFEVASIKPVGYQGPMRMRPLPNGLTGTLSLKLLMQSAYTAQAFQIIGGPEWINSERYAIDAKAAGNSSRDQISLMLQSLLEERFQLKIHRETRELPVFDLVIARGGPKLPPPKEGGCEDFTDPHPEPTGDRMAPPGSGPAALARCGGLDVILQVGGAQMSGGKIPMPELVRMLSVVLGRTVVDRTGFTGLFDVRLDFLPDDSTPHLPPPPPDAASSNAMSPSIFNALPEQLGLRLVAAKGPVEVIVIDHVERPSAN
;
A
#
# COMPACT_ATOMS: atom_id res chain seq x y z
N MET A 1 -13.24 3.13 -14.45
CA MET A 1 -12.45 2.95 -13.21
C MET A 1 -11.41 1.88 -13.46
N ASN A 2 -10.16 2.12 -13.05
CA ASN A 2 -9.07 1.14 -13.20
C ASN A 2 -9.31 -0.04 -12.23
N PRO A 3 -9.09 -1.32 -12.61
CA PRO A 3 -9.21 -2.47 -11.69
C PRO A 3 -8.48 -2.29 -10.35
N LEU A 4 -7.37 -1.54 -10.32
CA LEU A 4 -6.65 -1.19 -9.09
C LEU A 4 -7.43 -0.27 -8.16
N GLN A 5 -8.23 0.66 -8.70
CA GLN A 5 -9.10 1.53 -7.89
C GLN A 5 -10.26 0.74 -7.30
N ILE A 6 -10.79 -0.24 -8.05
CA ILE A 6 -11.84 -1.15 -7.58
C ILE A 6 -11.31 -2.02 -6.44
N MET A 7 -10.07 -2.50 -6.54
CA MET A 7 -9.44 -3.33 -5.51
C MET A 7 -9.04 -2.50 -4.28
N ALA A 8 -8.53 -1.28 -4.46
CA ALA A 8 -8.25 -0.35 -3.36
C ALA A 8 -9.52 0.05 -2.59
N ALA A 9 -10.68 0.03 -3.25
CA ALA A 9 -11.98 0.30 -2.63
C ALA A 9 -12.57 -0.90 -1.86
N GLN A 10 -11.98 -2.11 -1.97
CA GLN A 10 -12.48 -3.26 -1.22
C GLN A 10 -12.06 -3.18 0.25
N PRO A 11 -13.00 -3.39 1.19
CA PRO A 11 -12.66 -3.44 2.61
C PRO A 11 -11.70 -4.61 2.86
N GLY A 12 -10.62 -4.34 3.58
CA GLY A 12 -9.60 -5.32 3.97
C GLY A 12 -8.38 -5.45 3.06
N VAL A 13 -8.37 -4.89 1.84
CA VAL A 13 -7.17 -4.93 0.96
C VAL A 13 -5.98 -4.17 1.57
N PRO A 14 -6.14 -2.94 2.09
CA PRO A 14 -5.06 -2.25 2.78
C PRO A 14 -4.54 -3.04 3.99
N ARG A 15 -5.45 -3.61 4.80
CA ARG A 15 -5.11 -4.44 5.97
C ARG A 15 -4.32 -5.69 5.58
N LEU A 16 -4.70 -6.34 4.47
CA LEU A 16 -4.00 -7.52 3.96
C LEU A 16 -2.61 -7.14 3.47
N GLY A 17 -2.50 -6.06 2.70
CA GLY A 17 -1.21 -5.53 2.25
C GLY A 17 -0.27 -5.24 3.43
N SER A 18 -0.76 -4.55 4.46
CA SER A 18 0.01 -4.29 5.68
C SER A 18 0.41 -5.58 6.40
N THR A 19 -0.49 -6.56 6.50
CA THR A 19 -0.22 -7.87 7.11
C THR A 19 0.94 -8.59 6.41
N LEU A 20 0.93 -8.61 5.07
CA LEU A 20 1.98 -9.23 4.25
C LEU A 20 3.33 -8.54 4.44
N LEU A 21 3.34 -7.21 4.56
CA LEU A 21 4.55 -6.41 4.81
C LEU A 21 5.09 -6.63 6.24
N HIS A 22 4.25 -6.67 7.27
CA HIS A 22 4.68 -6.99 8.63
C HIS A 22 5.31 -8.39 8.71
N PHE A 23 4.81 -9.36 7.92
CA PHE A 23 5.37 -10.69 7.92
C PHE A 23 6.84 -10.73 7.44
N LEU A 24 7.32 -9.73 6.69
CA LEU A 24 8.72 -9.67 6.25
C LEU A 24 9.70 -9.65 7.42
N TRP A 25 9.45 -8.84 8.45
CA TRP A 25 10.34 -8.80 9.61
C TRP A 25 10.00 -9.93 10.61
N GLN A 26 8.72 -10.31 10.74
CA GLN A 26 8.29 -11.38 11.64
C GLN A 26 8.87 -12.73 11.22
N GLY A 27 8.83 -13.05 9.92
CA GLY A 27 9.38 -14.29 9.38
C GLY A 27 10.89 -14.40 9.61
N VAL A 28 11.63 -13.28 9.45
CA VAL A 28 13.05 -13.21 9.77
C VAL A 28 13.30 -13.39 11.28
N ALA A 29 12.55 -12.72 12.14
CA ALA A 29 12.68 -12.83 13.59
C ALA A 29 12.44 -14.27 14.07
N ILE A 30 11.35 -14.90 13.62
CA ILE A 30 11.02 -16.30 13.94
C ILE A 30 12.12 -17.24 13.44
N ALA A 31 12.64 -17.03 12.22
CA ALA A 31 13.72 -17.83 11.67
C ALA A 31 15.05 -17.65 12.44
N ALA A 32 15.35 -16.44 12.92
CA ALA A 32 16.52 -16.16 13.73
C ALA A 32 16.45 -16.87 15.09
N VAL A 33 15.29 -16.83 15.75
CA VAL A 33 15.04 -17.59 16.98
C VAL A 33 15.21 -19.08 16.74
N TYR A 34 14.66 -19.60 15.65
CA TYR A 34 14.84 -21.01 15.27
C TYR A 34 16.32 -21.35 15.01
N ALA A 35 17.07 -20.47 14.32
CA ALA A 35 18.49 -20.66 14.08
C ALA A 35 19.29 -20.72 15.40
N ALA A 36 18.97 -19.87 16.37
CA ALA A 36 19.60 -19.87 17.68
C ALA A 36 19.22 -21.13 18.50
N ALA A 37 17.93 -21.48 18.52
CA ALA A 37 17.42 -22.66 19.20
C ALA A 37 18.08 -23.94 18.66
N ARG A 38 18.25 -24.06 17.33
CA ARG A 38 18.92 -25.20 16.71
C ARG A 38 20.38 -25.33 17.13
N ARG A 39 21.11 -24.20 17.23
CA ARG A 39 22.53 -24.20 17.56
C ARG A 39 22.73 -24.67 19.00
N ARG A 40 21.82 -24.26 19.89
CA ARG A 40 21.79 -24.72 21.29
C ARG A 40 21.33 -26.16 21.44
N ALA A 41 20.38 -26.60 20.61
CA ALA A 41 19.89 -27.98 20.64
C ALA A 41 20.96 -29.00 20.20
N GLY A 42 22.09 -28.58 19.59
CA GLY A 42 23.27 -29.41 19.41
C GLY A 42 22.99 -30.78 18.75
N THR A 43 23.68 -31.83 19.24
CA THR A 43 23.60 -33.24 18.81
C THR A 43 22.28 -33.93 19.15
N SER A 44 21.22 -33.20 19.52
CA SER A 44 19.91 -33.76 19.84
C SER A 44 19.38 -34.69 18.74
N VAL A 45 18.66 -35.73 19.17
CA VAL A 45 17.98 -36.70 18.29
C VAL A 45 17.18 -35.99 17.19
N PRO A 46 17.24 -36.44 15.92
CA PRO A 46 16.54 -35.80 14.79
C PRO A 46 15.06 -35.49 15.06
N ASN A 47 14.38 -36.33 15.83
CA ASN A 47 12.96 -36.13 16.14
C ASN A 47 12.68 -34.82 16.91
N VAL A 48 13.57 -34.41 17.82
CA VAL A 48 13.40 -33.13 18.54
C VAL A 48 13.58 -31.96 17.59
N ARG A 49 14.56 -32.03 16.68
CA ARG A 49 14.81 -31.00 15.66
C ARG A 49 13.64 -30.91 14.66
N TYR A 50 13.06 -32.05 14.31
CA TYR A 50 11.86 -32.14 13.48
C TYR A 50 10.66 -31.46 14.15
N LEU A 51 10.36 -31.82 15.41
CA LEU A 51 9.26 -31.19 16.16
C LEU A 51 9.44 -29.68 16.34
N LEU A 52 10.67 -29.24 16.62
CA LEU A 52 11.00 -27.82 16.69
C LEU A 52 10.75 -27.13 15.33
N GLY A 53 11.13 -27.75 14.22
CA GLY A 53 10.86 -27.23 12.88
C GLY A 53 9.35 -27.14 12.58
N CYS A 54 8.56 -28.15 12.96
CA CYS A 54 7.10 -28.12 12.84
C CYS A 54 6.49 -26.96 13.65
N ALA A 55 6.92 -26.76 14.90
CA ALA A 55 6.44 -25.68 15.75
C ALA A 55 6.75 -24.30 15.16
N VAL A 56 7.95 -24.13 14.61
CA VAL A 56 8.38 -22.87 13.97
C VAL A 56 7.58 -22.60 12.70
N LEU A 57 7.33 -23.61 11.87
CA LEU A 57 6.52 -23.46 10.67
C LEU A 57 5.07 -23.11 11.01
N ALA A 58 4.51 -23.72 12.07
CA ALA A 58 3.19 -23.36 12.58
C ALA A 58 3.15 -21.91 13.10
N ALA A 59 4.20 -21.46 13.81
CA ALA A 59 4.31 -20.07 14.25
C ALA A 59 4.38 -19.09 13.07
N MET A 60 5.12 -19.43 12.00
CA MET A 60 5.16 -18.64 10.76
C MET A 60 3.80 -18.55 10.09
N ALA A 61 3.00 -19.63 10.10
CA ALA A 61 1.64 -19.61 9.55
C ALA A 61 0.66 -18.80 10.42
N ALA A 62 0.85 -18.80 11.74
CA ALA A 62 -0.01 -18.08 12.69
C ALA A 62 0.28 -16.56 12.74
N ALA A 63 1.54 -16.15 12.59
CA ALA A 63 1.96 -14.74 12.66
C ALA A 63 1.15 -13.77 11.78
N PRO A 64 0.90 -14.03 10.48
CA PRO A 64 0.08 -13.14 9.67
C PRO A 64 -1.39 -13.12 10.12
N LEU A 65 -1.93 -14.23 10.66
CA LEU A 65 -3.29 -14.26 11.19
C LEU A 65 -3.42 -13.42 12.47
N VAL A 66 -2.42 -13.51 13.35
CA VAL A 66 -2.34 -12.67 14.56
C VAL A 66 -2.20 -11.21 14.17
N THR A 67 -1.33 -10.90 13.20
CA THR A 67 -1.13 -9.52 12.72
C THR A 67 -2.38 -8.95 12.10
N TRP A 68 -3.06 -9.74 11.26
CA TRP A 68 -4.37 -9.38 10.73
C TRP A 68 -5.30 -9.01 11.87
N TRP A 69 -5.46 -9.88 12.87
CA TRP A 69 -6.34 -9.64 14.01
C TRP A 69 -5.97 -8.36 14.80
N VAL A 70 -4.69 -8.18 15.11
CA VAL A 70 -4.15 -7.02 15.85
C VAL A 70 -4.35 -5.70 15.11
N LEU A 71 -4.19 -5.67 13.78
CA LEU A 71 -4.37 -4.45 12.99
C LEU A 71 -5.82 -3.92 13.04
N GLY A 72 -6.80 -4.77 13.38
CA GLY A 72 -8.22 -4.39 13.40
C GLY A 72 -8.76 -3.95 12.03
N PRO A 73 -10.08 -3.79 11.88
CA PRO A 73 -10.65 -3.12 10.71
C PRO A 73 -10.26 -1.63 10.71
N SER A 74 -9.81 -1.12 9.56
CA SER A 74 -9.50 0.30 9.41
C SER A 74 -10.77 1.15 9.39
N ALA A 75 -10.68 2.46 9.64
CA ALA A 75 -11.82 3.38 9.50
C ALA A 75 -12.48 3.31 8.11
N ALA A 76 -11.70 2.99 7.07
CA ALA A 76 -12.20 2.74 5.72
C ALA A 76 -13.03 1.44 5.59
N ASP A 77 -12.72 0.41 6.39
CA ASP A 77 -13.46 -0.85 6.42
C ASP A 77 -14.81 -0.70 7.14
N VAL A 78 -14.89 0.22 8.12
CA VAL A 78 -16.11 0.51 8.89
C VAL A 78 -17.07 1.44 8.14
N ALA A 79 -16.53 2.38 7.34
CA ALA A 79 -17.33 3.35 6.57
C ALA A 79 -18.23 2.70 5.49
N THR A 80 -17.92 1.47 5.06
CA THR A 80 -18.73 0.72 4.08
C THR A 80 -19.77 -0.21 4.71
N THR A 81 -19.73 -0.44 6.03
CA THR A 81 -20.63 -1.39 6.71
C THR A 81 -21.66 -0.74 7.63
N SER A 82 -21.60 0.57 7.93
CA SER A 82 -22.57 1.22 8.80
C SER A 82 -23.52 2.15 8.03
N PRO A 83 -24.84 1.88 8.01
CA PRO A 83 -25.81 2.94 7.83
C PRO A 83 -25.70 3.88 9.03
N ALA A 84 -25.89 5.17 8.77
CA ALA A 84 -25.72 6.26 9.72
C ALA A 84 -26.32 5.99 11.10
N ALA A 85 -25.49 6.06 12.14
CA ALA A 85 -25.92 6.33 13.51
C ALA A 85 -24.85 7.21 14.20
N PRO A 86 -25.23 8.32 14.86
CA PRO A 86 -24.29 9.20 15.52
C PRO A 86 -24.11 8.75 16.96
N LEU A 87 -22.90 8.35 17.36
CA LEU A 87 -22.57 8.28 18.78
C LEU A 87 -21.12 8.70 19.02
N SER A 88 -21.01 9.80 19.77
CA SER A 88 -19.85 10.23 20.52
C SER A 88 -19.19 9.03 21.21
N THR A 89 -17.90 8.83 20.97
CA THR A 89 -17.04 8.05 21.86
C THR A 89 -15.69 8.73 21.97
N THR A 90 -15.51 9.40 23.10
CA THR A 90 -14.22 9.86 23.62
C THR A 90 -13.34 8.64 23.87
N ALA A 91 -12.35 8.40 23.01
CA ALA A 91 -11.32 7.38 23.24
C ALA A 91 -10.28 7.89 24.27
N PRO A 92 -9.75 7.04 25.17
CA PRO A 92 -8.77 7.44 26.17
C PRO A 92 -7.44 7.87 25.53
N GLY A 93 -6.90 9.01 25.99
CA GLY A 93 -5.72 9.68 25.42
C GLY A 93 -4.41 8.88 25.41
N ALA A 94 -4.32 7.73 26.10
CA ALA A 94 -3.10 6.94 26.20
C ALA A 94 -2.68 6.27 24.87
N VAL A 95 -3.62 5.98 23.97
CA VAL A 95 -3.30 5.33 22.67
C VAL A 95 -2.76 6.34 21.65
N ARG A 96 -3.10 7.63 21.76
CA ARG A 96 -2.62 8.69 20.86
C ARG A 96 -1.14 9.04 21.06
N THR A 97 -0.63 8.88 22.27
CA THR A 97 0.75 9.25 22.63
C THR A 97 1.82 8.33 22.05
N LEU A 98 1.52 7.05 21.78
CA LEU A 98 2.49 6.13 21.16
C LEU A 98 2.62 6.32 19.64
N GLN A 99 1.61 6.92 19.01
CA GLN A 99 1.60 7.21 17.57
C GLN A 99 2.35 8.53 17.25
N ALA A 100 2.46 9.43 18.23
CA ALA A 100 3.20 10.69 18.12
C ALA A 100 4.74 10.51 18.24
N ALA A 101 5.22 9.36 18.74
CA ALA A 101 6.64 9.09 18.94
C ALA A 101 7.40 8.68 17.66
N PHE A 102 6.68 8.44 16.54
CA PHE A 102 7.28 8.12 15.23
C PHE A 102 6.75 9.07 14.14
N PRO A 103 7.36 10.26 13.96
CA PRO A 103 7.00 11.18 12.89
C PRO A 103 7.60 10.69 11.57
N GLY A 104 7.00 9.64 11.00
CA GLY A 104 7.43 9.02 9.74
C GLY A 104 6.31 8.30 9.00
N GLY A 105 5.05 8.53 9.39
CA GLY A 105 3.91 7.95 8.68
C GLY A 105 3.78 8.58 7.31
N VAL A 106 4.12 7.81 6.26
CA VAL A 106 3.63 8.07 4.90
C VAL A 106 2.13 8.33 5.00
N SER A 107 1.64 9.45 4.44
CA SER A 107 0.21 9.75 4.43
C SER A 107 -0.55 8.50 3.99
N ALA A 108 -1.51 8.05 4.79
CA ALA A 108 -2.30 6.83 4.53
C ALA A 108 -2.92 6.84 3.11
N ALA A 109 -3.14 8.04 2.54
CA ALA A 109 -3.63 8.24 1.18
C ALA A 109 -2.61 7.86 0.08
N ALA A 110 -1.30 8.05 0.31
CA ALA A 110 -0.25 7.72 -0.66
C ALA A 110 0.16 6.23 -0.61
N ALA A 111 -0.04 5.56 0.52
CA ALA A 111 0.30 4.14 0.70
C ALA A 111 -0.78 3.18 0.14
N ALA A 112 -2.04 3.62 0.04
CA ALA A 112 -3.16 2.80 -0.43
C ALA A 112 -2.95 2.15 -1.82
N PRO A 113 -2.50 2.85 -2.88
CA PRO A 113 -2.28 2.22 -4.20
C PRO A 113 -1.14 1.19 -4.18
N PHE A 114 -0.11 1.40 -3.36
CA PHE A 114 1.00 0.46 -3.21
C PHE A 114 0.55 -0.85 -2.54
N LEU A 115 -0.21 -0.75 -1.45
CA LEU A 115 -0.74 -1.93 -0.75
C LEU A 115 -1.63 -2.79 -1.64
N SER A 116 -2.43 -2.16 -2.51
CA SER A 116 -3.21 -2.87 -3.53
C SER A 116 -2.31 -3.66 -4.48
N TRP A 117 -1.23 -3.07 -5.01
CA TRP A 117 -0.28 -3.81 -5.84
C TRP A 117 0.38 -4.99 -5.13
N VAL A 118 0.76 -4.81 -3.87
CA VAL A 118 1.31 -5.89 -3.03
C VAL A 118 0.34 -7.06 -2.96
N VAL A 119 -0.95 -6.79 -2.70
CA VAL A 119 -1.98 -7.83 -2.62
C VAL A 119 -2.23 -8.48 -3.99
N ALA A 120 -2.28 -7.73 -5.08
CA ALA A 120 -2.46 -8.29 -6.43
C ALA A 120 -1.34 -9.26 -6.80
N VAL A 121 -0.09 -8.86 -6.62
CA VAL A 121 1.08 -9.69 -6.93
C VAL A 121 1.11 -10.93 -6.04
N TRP A 122 0.84 -10.76 -4.74
CA TRP A 122 0.74 -11.87 -3.81
C TRP A 122 -0.35 -12.86 -4.22
N PHE A 123 -1.55 -12.38 -4.56
CA PHE A 123 -2.68 -13.22 -4.94
C PHE A 123 -2.39 -14.00 -6.23
N ALA A 124 -1.80 -13.35 -7.23
CA ALA A 124 -1.40 -14.00 -8.48
C ALA A 124 -0.36 -15.11 -8.24
N GLY A 125 0.68 -14.82 -7.46
CA GLY A 125 1.73 -15.80 -7.13
C GLY A 125 1.21 -16.97 -6.29
N ALA A 126 0.41 -16.69 -5.26
CA ALA A 126 -0.21 -17.70 -4.43
C ALA A 126 -1.11 -18.61 -5.28
N THR A 127 -1.97 -18.04 -6.13
CA THR A 127 -2.87 -18.80 -7.00
C THR A 127 -2.09 -19.73 -7.93
N ALA A 128 -1.02 -19.25 -8.57
CA ALA A 128 -0.18 -20.07 -9.44
C ALA A 128 0.44 -21.26 -8.69
N LEU A 129 0.93 -21.04 -7.46
CA LEU A 129 1.52 -22.10 -6.64
C LEU A 129 0.47 -23.09 -6.12
N TRP A 130 -0.72 -22.63 -5.77
CA TRP A 130 -1.85 -23.49 -5.40
C TRP A 130 -2.32 -24.35 -6.58
N VAL A 131 -2.42 -23.79 -7.79
CA VAL A 131 -2.72 -24.57 -9.01
C VAL A 131 -1.64 -25.62 -9.25
N ARG A 132 -0.35 -25.28 -9.12
CA ARG A 132 0.75 -26.24 -9.21
C ARG A 132 0.65 -27.34 -8.15
N LEU A 133 0.31 -26.99 -6.91
CA LEU A 133 0.14 -27.92 -5.80
C LEU A 133 -1.00 -28.90 -6.06
N ILE A 134 -2.17 -28.39 -6.42
CA ILE A 134 -3.36 -29.18 -6.77
C ILE A 134 -3.07 -30.06 -7.98
N GLY A 135 -2.40 -29.53 -9.01
CA GLY A 135 -1.96 -30.30 -10.18
C GLY A 135 -1.02 -31.45 -9.83
N GLY A 136 -0.04 -31.20 -8.95
CA GLY A 136 0.86 -32.22 -8.42
C GLY A 136 0.12 -33.32 -7.64
N TRP A 137 -0.90 -32.93 -6.87
CA TRP A 137 -1.76 -33.87 -6.16
C TRP A 137 -2.62 -34.71 -7.11
N ILE A 138 -3.21 -34.11 -8.14
CA ILE A 138 -3.95 -34.82 -9.18
C ILE A 138 -3.03 -35.81 -9.90
N LEU A 139 -1.79 -35.39 -10.21
CA LEU A 139 -0.79 -36.26 -10.83
C LEU A 139 -0.43 -37.43 -9.91
N ALA A 140 -0.18 -37.19 -8.62
CA ALA A 140 0.08 -38.22 -7.63
C ALA A 140 -1.11 -39.18 -7.49
N ALA A 141 -2.34 -38.67 -7.45
CA ALA A 141 -3.55 -39.48 -7.43
C ALA A 141 -3.70 -40.34 -8.69
N ARG A 142 -3.32 -39.82 -9.87
CA ARG A 142 -3.30 -40.57 -11.13
C ARG A 142 -2.22 -41.67 -11.13
N LEU A 143 -1.08 -41.47 -10.47
CA LEU A 143 -0.04 -42.51 -10.32
C LEU A 143 -0.55 -43.73 -9.55
N ARG A 144 -1.59 -43.59 -8.72
CA ARG A 144 -2.22 -44.74 -8.03
C ARG A 144 -2.99 -45.66 -8.98
N SER A 145 -3.45 -45.15 -10.12
CA SER A 145 -4.34 -45.89 -11.04
C SER A 145 -3.76 -46.13 -12.44
N ARG A 146 -2.70 -45.43 -12.85
CA ARG A 146 -2.11 -45.54 -14.19
C ARG A 146 -0.84 -46.39 -14.22
N LEU A 147 -0.80 -47.40 -15.11
CA LEU A 147 0.36 -48.28 -15.33
C LEU A 147 0.88 -48.90 -14.02
N VAL A 148 -0.07 -49.31 -13.18
CA VAL A 148 0.21 -49.91 -11.88
C VAL A 148 -0.41 -51.30 -11.84
N ARG A 149 0.34 -52.27 -11.32
CA ARG A 149 -0.12 -53.64 -11.08
C ARG A 149 0.01 -53.99 -9.60
N PRO A 150 -0.87 -54.85 -9.04
CA PRO A 150 -0.64 -55.41 -7.72
C PRO A 150 0.72 -56.11 -7.65
N ALA A 151 1.45 -55.92 -6.55
CA ALA A 151 2.69 -56.65 -6.33
C ALA A 151 2.42 -58.16 -6.19
N PRO A 152 3.41 -59.02 -6.52
CA PRO A 152 3.31 -60.45 -6.26
C PRO A 152 2.94 -60.74 -4.81
N ALA A 153 2.14 -61.78 -4.57
CA ALA A 153 1.61 -62.09 -3.24
C ALA A 153 2.69 -62.23 -2.16
N ALA A 154 3.85 -62.77 -2.52
CA ALA A 154 5.02 -62.87 -1.62
C ALA A 154 5.46 -61.50 -1.09
N TRP A 155 5.54 -60.48 -1.95
CA TRP A 155 5.93 -59.13 -1.56
C TRP A 155 4.86 -58.41 -0.73
N GLN A 156 3.58 -58.68 -1.00
CA GLN A 156 2.51 -58.17 -0.13
C GLN A 156 2.58 -58.79 1.27
N GLN A 157 2.86 -60.10 1.39
CA GLN A 157 3.06 -60.77 2.67
C GLN A 157 4.29 -60.22 3.42
N THR A 158 5.40 -59.96 2.72
CA THR A 158 6.57 -59.29 3.30
C THR A 158 6.20 -57.91 3.83
N LEU A 159 5.46 -57.10 3.05
CA LEU A 159 5.01 -55.79 3.50
C LEU A 159 4.14 -55.90 4.76
N ASP A 160 3.24 -56.88 4.85
CA ASP A 160 2.38 -57.08 6.02
C ASP A 160 3.20 -57.48 7.27
N ARG A 161 4.25 -58.29 7.11
CA ARG A 161 5.20 -58.61 8.21
C ARG A 161 5.96 -57.36 8.67
N LEU A 162 6.49 -56.57 7.74
CA LEU A 162 7.22 -55.32 8.05
C LEU A 162 6.30 -54.27 8.69
N LYS A 163 5.04 -54.17 8.23
CA LYS A 163 3.99 -53.32 8.79
C LYS A 163 3.74 -53.68 10.26
N ALA A 164 3.64 -54.97 10.59
CA ALA A 164 3.50 -55.44 11.96
C ALA A 164 4.72 -55.08 12.82
N ARG A 165 5.95 -55.27 12.30
CA ARG A 165 7.21 -54.88 12.98
C ARG A 165 7.28 -53.38 13.27
N MET A 166 6.82 -52.55 12.32
CA MET A 166 6.75 -51.09 12.44
C MET A 166 5.54 -50.58 13.24
N ARG A 167 4.65 -51.48 13.71
CA ARG A 167 3.41 -51.14 14.44
C ARG A 167 2.52 -50.16 13.68
N VAL A 168 2.42 -50.31 12.35
CA VAL A 168 1.55 -49.50 11.51
C VAL A 168 0.15 -50.11 11.51
N SER A 169 -0.85 -49.36 11.95
CA SER A 169 -2.24 -49.83 12.05
C SER A 169 -3.01 -49.77 10.73
N HIS A 170 -2.61 -48.90 9.80
CA HIS A 170 -3.37 -48.62 8.58
C HIS A 170 -3.26 -49.76 7.55
N PRO A 171 -4.32 -50.06 6.77
CA PRO A 171 -4.22 -50.99 5.65
C PRO A 171 -3.35 -50.36 4.55
N VAL A 172 -2.20 -50.95 4.27
CA VAL A 172 -1.25 -50.50 3.25
C VAL A 172 -1.23 -51.52 2.12
N ARG A 173 -1.36 -51.05 0.88
CA ARG A 173 -1.25 -51.90 -0.32
C ARG A 173 0.07 -51.65 -1.02
N LEU A 174 0.72 -52.72 -1.49
CA LEU A 174 1.89 -52.62 -2.34
C LEU A 174 1.47 -52.72 -3.80
N LEU A 175 1.83 -51.71 -4.59
CA LEU A 175 1.66 -51.77 -6.03
C LEU A 175 2.99 -51.53 -6.73
N VAL A 176 3.14 -52.13 -7.91
CA VAL A 176 4.33 -52.00 -8.75
C VAL A 176 4.03 -51.04 -9.88
N SER A 177 4.90 -50.05 -10.07
CA SER A 177 4.77 -49.05 -11.13
C SER A 177 6.07 -48.89 -11.90
N SER A 178 5.97 -48.71 -13.22
CA SER A 178 7.08 -48.35 -14.10
C SER A 178 7.31 -46.83 -14.17
N LEU A 179 6.44 -46.03 -13.55
CA LEU A 179 6.50 -44.56 -13.59
C LEU A 179 7.31 -43.96 -12.43
N VAL A 180 7.55 -44.74 -11.37
CA VAL A 180 8.30 -44.29 -10.18
C VAL A 180 9.72 -44.83 -10.21
N GLN A 181 10.68 -43.98 -9.86
CA GLN A 181 12.12 -44.30 -9.84
C GLN A 181 12.60 -44.77 -8.45
N ALA A 182 11.81 -44.47 -7.42
CA ALA A 182 12.05 -44.83 -6.03
C ALA A 182 10.74 -45.33 -5.40
N PRO A 183 10.80 -46.20 -4.36
CA PRO A 183 9.65 -46.45 -3.51
C PRO A 183 9.03 -45.13 -3.05
N ALA A 184 7.70 -45.02 -3.13
CA ALA A 184 7.01 -43.80 -2.75
C ALA A 184 5.62 -44.11 -2.18
N VAL A 185 5.26 -43.45 -1.08
CA VAL A 185 3.90 -43.49 -0.52
C VAL A 185 2.99 -42.50 -1.23
N VAL A 186 1.83 -42.98 -1.70
CA VAL A 186 0.77 -42.16 -2.30
C VAL A 186 -0.55 -42.36 -1.56
N GLY A 187 -1.22 -41.24 -1.23
CA GLY A 187 -2.54 -41.22 -0.62
C GLY A 187 -2.53 -41.17 0.91
N TRP A 188 -3.53 -40.52 1.49
CA TRP A 188 -3.60 -40.27 2.93
C TRP A 188 -4.61 -41.15 3.68
N LEU A 189 -5.83 -41.33 3.14
CA LEU A 189 -6.87 -42.17 3.74
C LEU A 189 -6.64 -43.68 3.55
N ARG A 190 -6.05 -44.05 2.41
CA ARG A 190 -5.68 -45.44 2.07
C ARG A 190 -4.30 -45.42 1.42
N PRO A 191 -3.23 -45.33 2.22
CA PRO A 191 -1.87 -45.19 1.71
C PRO A 191 -1.48 -46.41 0.87
N VAL A 192 -0.89 -46.15 -0.28
CA VAL A 192 -0.38 -47.15 -1.21
C VAL A 192 1.12 -46.91 -1.36
N VAL A 193 1.91 -47.95 -1.17
CA VAL A 193 3.35 -47.92 -1.47
C VAL A 193 3.51 -48.32 -2.93
N LEU A 194 4.03 -47.40 -3.75
CA LEU A 194 4.41 -47.65 -5.13
C LEU A 194 5.87 -48.08 -5.15
N ALA A 195 6.14 -49.30 -5.59
CA ALA A 195 7.49 -49.82 -5.76
C ALA A 195 7.91 -49.79 -7.25
N PRO A 196 9.12 -49.30 -7.57
CA PRO A 196 9.67 -49.39 -8.91
C PRO A 196 9.86 -50.85 -9.34
N VAL A 197 9.52 -51.17 -10.59
CA VAL A 197 9.83 -52.49 -11.17
C VAL A 197 11.33 -52.78 -11.09
N SER A 198 12.17 -51.79 -11.37
CA SER A 198 13.63 -51.89 -11.34
C SER A 198 14.17 -52.24 -9.95
N ALA A 199 13.63 -51.63 -8.90
CA ALA A 199 14.05 -51.88 -7.52
C ALA A 199 13.65 -53.31 -7.07
N LEU A 200 12.42 -53.73 -7.38
CA LEU A 200 11.93 -55.07 -7.02
C LEU A 200 12.66 -56.21 -7.76
N ALA A 201 13.13 -55.96 -8.98
CA ALA A 201 13.84 -56.95 -9.78
C ALA A 201 15.38 -56.89 -9.61
N GLY A 202 15.93 -55.72 -9.31
CA GLY A 202 17.37 -55.46 -9.31
C GLY A 202 18.04 -55.38 -7.93
N LEU A 203 17.28 -55.22 -6.85
CA LEU A 203 17.83 -55.17 -5.50
C LEU A 203 17.68 -56.51 -4.76
N PRO A 204 18.66 -56.89 -3.92
CA PRO A 204 18.50 -57.99 -2.96
C PRO A 204 17.30 -57.78 -2.05
N ALA A 205 16.65 -58.88 -1.64
CA ALA A 205 15.41 -58.82 -0.86
C ALA A 205 15.56 -58.00 0.42
N GLU A 206 16.64 -58.19 1.18
CA GLU A 206 16.94 -57.46 2.41
C GLU A 206 17.07 -55.94 2.20
N GLN A 207 17.64 -55.53 1.05
CA GLN A 207 17.78 -54.12 0.71
C GLN A 207 16.43 -53.51 0.36
N MET A 208 15.59 -54.22 -0.40
CA MET A 208 14.22 -53.76 -0.70
C MET A 208 13.37 -53.69 0.57
N GLU A 209 13.49 -54.66 1.48
CA GLU A 209 12.81 -54.64 2.79
C GLU A 209 13.21 -53.41 3.62
N ALA A 210 14.50 -53.06 3.64
CA ALA A 210 14.98 -51.86 4.33
C ALA A 210 14.39 -50.56 3.73
N LEU A 211 14.20 -50.50 2.40
CA LEU A 211 13.52 -49.38 1.75
C LEU A 211 12.01 -49.34 2.08
N LEU A 212 11.34 -50.50 2.12
CA LEU A 212 9.93 -50.58 2.53
C LEU A 212 9.73 -50.16 3.99
N LEU A 213 10.68 -50.48 4.88
CA LEU A 213 10.67 -50.00 6.27
C LEU A 213 10.74 -48.47 6.35
N HIS A 214 11.53 -47.83 5.49
CA HIS A 214 11.60 -46.37 5.38
C HIS A 214 10.26 -45.77 4.92
N GLU A 215 9.63 -46.31 3.88
CA GLU A 215 8.30 -45.84 3.43
C GLU A 215 7.21 -46.06 4.49
N LEU A 216 7.25 -47.19 5.21
CA LEU A 216 6.36 -47.45 6.34
C LEU A 216 6.58 -46.46 7.49
N ALA A 217 7.80 -45.97 7.70
CA ALA A 217 8.08 -44.94 8.71
C ALA A 217 7.37 -43.62 8.38
N HIS A 218 7.32 -43.21 7.10
CA HIS A 218 6.53 -42.04 6.67
C HIS A 218 5.03 -42.21 6.96
N ILE A 219 4.48 -43.40 6.74
CA ILE A 219 3.07 -43.71 7.04
C ILE A 219 2.83 -43.65 8.55
N ARG A 220 3.70 -44.27 9.37
CA ARG A 220 3.58 -44.30 10.83
C ARG A 220 3.61 -42.90 11.46
N ARG A 221 4.42 -42.01 10.89
CA ARG A 221 4.62 -40.64 11.40
C ARG A 221 3.67 -39.61 10.79
N TYR A 222 2.78 -40.02 9.91
CA TYR A 222 1.84 -39.13 9.20
C TYR A 222 2.53 -37.99 8.45
N ASP A 223 3.72 -38.27 7.89
CA ASP A 223 4.58 -37.27 7.27
C ASP A 223 3.94 -36.59 6.05
N TYR A 224 2.94 -37.23 5.44
CA TYR A 224 2.14 -36.66 4.37
C TYR A 224 1.31 -35.45 4.84
N LEU A 225 0.79 -35.43 6.08
CA LEU A 225 0.01 -34.31 6.63
C LEU A 225 0.92 -33.10 6.81
N VAL A 226 2.11 -33.33 7.39
CA VAL A 226 3.11 -32.28 7.58
C VAL A 226 3.57 -31.76 6.22
N ASN A 227 3.77 -32.63 5.23
CA ASN A 227 4.12 -32.22 3.87
C ASN A 227 3.03 -31.36 3.20
N MET A 228 1.76 -31.73 3.40
CA MET A 228 0.61 -30.96 2.91
C MET A 228 0.58 -29.56 3.54
N LEU A 229 0.68 -29.48 4.87
CA LEU A 229 0.70 -28.22 5.59
C LEU A 229 1.92 -27.37 5.16
N GLN A 230 3.09 -27.99 5.06
CA GLN A 230 4.31 -27.35 4.60
C GLN A 230 4.15 -26.76 3.19
N SER A 231 3.55 -27.51 2.26
CA SER A 231 3.29 -27.04 0.90
C SER A 231 2.28 -25.89 0.85
N ALA A 232 1.25 -25.92 1.71
CA ALA A 232 0.30 -24.82 1.84
C ALA A 232 0.96 -23.54 2.38
N VAL A 233 1.81 -23.68 3.40
CA VAL A 233 2.56 -22.55 3.98
C VAL A 233 3.57 -21.98 2.97
N GLU A 234 4.31 -22.84 2.24
CA GLU A 234 5.20 -22.43 1.14
C GLU A 234 4.43 -21.67 0.05
N ALA A 235 3.22 -22.10 -0.30
CA ALA A 235 2.41 -21.43 -1.32
C ALA A 235 1.87 -20.07 -0.86
N LEU A 236 1.47 -19.95 0.41
CA LEU A 236 0.94 -18.70 0.98
C LEU A 236 2.04 -17.66 1.25
N LEU A 237 3.21 -18.12 1.71
CA LEU A 237 4.34 -17.28 2.12
C LEU A 237 5.52 -17.38 1.14
N PHE A 238 5.22 -17.67 -0.12
CA PHE A 238 6.21 -17.99 -1.17
C PHE A 238 7.26 -16.89 -1.39
N TYR A 239 6.91 -15.65 -1.11
CA TYR A 239 7.78 -14.49 -1.27
C TYR A 239 8.87 -14.42 -0.19
N HIS A 240 8.76 -15.21 0.89
CA HIS A 240 9.63 -15.10 2.05
C HIS A 240 10.74 -16.18 2.07
N PRO A 241 12.02 -15.82 1.88
CA PRO A 241 13.11 -16.79 1.76
C PRO A 241 13.36 -17.59 3.05
N ALA A 242 13.10 -17.00 4.23
CA ALA A 242 13.24 -17.74 5.49
C ALA A 242 12.24 -18.91 5.63
N VAL A 243 11.05 -18.81 5.01
CA VAL A 243 10.06 -19.90 5.02
C VAL A 243 10.62 -21.08 4.21
N TRP A 244 11.15 -20.82 3.01
CA TRP A 244 11.83 -21.85 2.20
C TRP A 244 13.00 -22.50 2.93
N TRP A 245 13.79 -21.72 3.66
CA TRP A 245 14.91 -22.24 4.44
C TRP A 245 14.45 -23.15 5.61
N VAL A 246 13.48 -22.71 6.42
CA VAL A 246 12.91 -23.54 7.50
C VAL A 246 12.29 -24.81 6.92
N SER A 247 11.52 -24.66 5.85
CA SER A 247 10.81 -25.74 5.17
C SER A 247 11.76 -26.79 4.57
N GLY A 248 12.83 -26.34 3.90
CA GLY A 248 13.87 -27.23 3.37
C GLY A 248 14.61 -27.98 4.48
N HIS A 249 14.85 -27.33 5.61
CA HIS A 249 15.44 -28.01 6.76
C HIS A 249 14.47 -29.03 7.40
N LEU A 250 13.19 -28.69 7.53
CA LEU A 250 12.18 -29.61 8.05
C LEU A 250 12.09 -30.86 7.17
N ARG A 251 12.15 -30.69 5.84
CA ARG A 251 12.23 -31.81 4.88
C ARG A 251 13.46 -32.66 5.13
N ALA A 252 14.64 -32.07 5.30
CA ALA A 252 15.87 -32.83 5.58
C ALA A 252 15.79 -33.62 6.89
N GLU A 253 15.35 -33.01 7.99
CA GLU A 253 15.21 -33.68 9.30
C GLU A 253 14.16 -34.80 9.26
N ARG A 254 13.10 -34.64 8.45
CA ARG A 254 12.08 -35.69 8.25
C ARG A 254 12.69 -36.96 7.68
N GLU A 255 13.50 -36.85 6.63
CA GLU A 255 14.20 -37.99 6.02
C GLU A 255 15.13 -38.66 7.03
N LEU A 256 15.89 -37.88 7.81
CA LEU A 256 16.78 -38.41 8.85
C LEU A 256 16.05 -39.19 9.94
N CYS A 257 14.84 -38.74 10.33
CA CYS A 257 14.02 -39.47 11.29
C CYS A 257 13.47 -40.78 10.71
N CYS A 258 13.14 -40.82 9.41
CA CYS A 258 12.70 -42.04 8.73
C CYS A 258 13.85 -43.02 8.55
N ASP A 259 15.06 -42.54 8.25
CA ASP A 259 16.29 -43.35 8.22
C ASP A 259 16.52 -44.03 9.57
N ASP A 260 16.44 -43.27 10.67
CA ASP A 260 16.64 -43.81 12.02
C ASP A 260 15.60 -44.89 12.37
N ALA A 261 14.34 -44.67 11.97
CA ALA A 261 13.26 -45.64 12.18
C ALA A 261 13.46 -46.90 11.32
N ALA A 262 13.92 -46.75 10.07
CA ALA A 262 14.21 -47.86 9.18
C ALA A 262 15.38 -48.70 9.71
N VAL A 263 16.47 -48.08 10.15
CA VAL A 263 17.65 -48.77 10.73
C VAL A 263 17.30 -49.46 12.04
N SER A 264 16.55 -48.80 12.92
CA SER A 264 16.10 -49.40 14.18
C SER A 264 15.22 -50.63 13.94
N ALA A 265 14.46 -50.63 12.85
CA ALA A 265 13.61 -51.74 12.47
C ALA A 265 14.31 -52.79 11.60
N SER A 266 15.32 -52.47 10.79
CA SER A 266 16.05 -53.47 10.00
C SER A 266 17.08 -54.20 10.88
N GLY A 267 17.71 -53.49 11.81
CA GLY A 267 18.80 -53.97 12.66
C GLY A 267 20.19 -53.83 12.02
N ASP A 268 20.27 -53.38 10.76
CA ASP A 268 21.52 -53.23 10.03
C ASP A 268 21.54 -51.93 9.20
N ALA A 269 22.42 -51.00 9.62
CA ALA A 269 22.62 -49.72 8.96
C ALA A 269 23.39 -49.84 7.63
N LEU A 270 24.28 -50.83 7.49
CA LEU A 270 25.05 -51.06 6.27
C LEU A 270 24.17 -51.62 5.16
N VAL A 271 23.26 -52.54 5.48
CA VAL A 271 22.26 -53.05 4.51
C VAL A 271 21.39 -51.90 4.00
N TYR A 272 20.95 -51.02 4.90
CA TYR A 272 20.16 -49.86 4.50
C TYR A 272 20.96 -48.85 3.66
N ALA A 273 22.20 -48.54 4.04
CA ALA A 273 23.07 -47.66 3.27
C ALA A 273 23.36 -48.20 1.85
N ARG A 274 23.59 -49.51 1.73
CA ARG A 274 23.71 -50.19 0.42
C ARG A 274 22.42 -50.12 -0.38
N ALA A 275 21.27 -50.27 0.25
CA ALA A 275 19.97 -50.14 -0.41
C ALA A 275 19.76 -48.73 -1.00
N LEU A 276 20.12 -47.68 -0.24
CA LEU A 276 20.09 -46.29 -0.70
C LEU A 276 21.04 -46.06 -1.89
N ALA A 277 22.26 -46.59 -1.82
CA ALA A 277 23.23 -46.51 -2.91
C ALA A 277 22.77 -47.28 -4.17
N GLY A 278 22.18 -48.47 -3.99
CA GLY A 278 21.60 -49.27 -5.06
C GLY A 278 20.46 -48.54 -5.75
N LEU A 279 19.57 -47.90 -4.99
CA LEU A 279 18.48 -47.10 -5.55
C LEU A 279 19.00 -45.90 -6.37
N ALA A 280 20.07 -45.26 -5.90
CA ALA A 280 20.72 -44.14 -6.60
C ALA A 280 21.23 -44.54 -7.99
N SER A 281 21.70 -45.78 -8.14
CA SER A 281 22.23 -46.30 -9.41
C SER A 281 21.19 -46.40 -10.52
N PHE A 282 19.91 -46.49 -10.16
CA PHE A 282 18.79 -46.52 -11.12
C PHE A 282 18.27 -45.13 -11.49
N CYS A 283 18.74 -44.07 -10.80
CA CYS A 283 18.24 -42.71 -11.03
C CYS A 283 19.01 -42.00 -12.16
N PRO A 284 18.30 -41.22 -13.01
CA PRO A 284 18.96 -40.41 -14.03
C PRO A 284 19.94 -39.39 -13.44
N PRO A 285 21.05 -39.06 -14.14
CA PRO A 285 22.07 -38.12 -13.66
C PRO A 285 21.52 -36.75 -13.25
N VAL A 286 20.49 -36.24 -13.95
CA VAL A 286 19.81 -34.97 -13.62
C VAL A 286 19.10 -35.03 -12.26
N VAL A 287 18.42 -36.13 -11.97
CA VAL A 287 17.71 -36.31 -10.69
C VAL A 287 18.73 -36.49 -9.56
N MET A 288 19.84 -37.18 -9.85
CA MET A 288 20.97 -37.32 -8.92
C MET A 288 21.72 -36.01 -8.70
N ALA A 289 21.85 -35.13 -9.69
CA ALA A 289 22.46 -33.82 -9.49
C ALA A 289 21.60 -32.93 -8.58
N ALA A 290 20.28 -33.00 -8.71
CA ALA A 290 19.35 -32.21 -7.90
C ALA A 290 19.28 -32.67 -6.43
N ASN A 291 19.35 -33.98 -6.17
CA ASN A 291 19.16 -34.57 -4.84
C ASN A 291 20.42 -35.20 -4.22
N GLY A 292 21.52 -35.31 -4.98
CA GLY A 292 22.69 -36.12 -4.63
C GLY A 292 23.41 -35.65 -3.37
N GLY A 293 23.40 -34.34 -3.08
CA GLY A 293 23.96 -33.79 -1.84
C GLY A 293 23.21 -34.28 -0.58
N SER A 294 21.89 -34.50 -0.68
CA SER A 294 21.07 -35.04 0.42
C SER A 294 21.32 -36.54 0.61
N LEU A 295 21.37 -37.29 -0.49
CA LEU A 295 21.60 -38.75 -0.45
C LEU A 295 22.99 -39.11 0.08
N ALA A 296 24.04 -38.45 -0.41
CA ALA A 296 25.40 -38.65 0.07
C ALA A 296 25.53 -38.32 1.56
N HIS A 297 24.84 -37.27 2.03
CA HIS A 297 24.81 -36.93 3.45
C HIS A 297 24.14 -38.01 4.31
N ARG A 298 23.01 -38.57 3.84
CA ARG A 298 22.31 -39.67 4.53
C ARG A 298 23.18 -40.93 4.63
N ILE A 299 23.79 -41.35 3.52
CA ILE A 299 24.70 -42.51 3.50
C ILE A 299 25.91 -42.27 4.41
N GLY A 300 26.57 -41.11 4.30
CA GLY A 300 27.71 -40.76 5.15
C GLY A 300 27.37 -40.79 6.64
N ARG A 301 26.18 -40.29 7.02
CA ARG A 301 25.69 -40.35 8.40
C ARG A 301 25.51 -41.79 8.89
N LEU A 302 24.92 -42.66 8.08
CA LEU A 302 24.70 -44.08 8.42
C LEU A 302 26.02 -44.84 8.62
N LEU A 303 27.06 -44.44 7.87
CA LEU A 303 28.40 -45.02 7.97
C LEU A 303 29.26 -44.40 9.09
N GLY A 304 28.70 -43.51 9.91
CA GLY A 304 29.41 -42.88 11.02
C GLY A 304 30.43 -41.82 10.59
N GLN A 305 30.38 -41.32 9.35
CA GLN A 305 31.29 -40.26 8.93
C GLN A 305 30.94 -38.94 9.65
N PRO A 306 31.95 -38.18 10.13
CA PRO A 306 31.71 -36.89 10.76
C PRO A 306 31.01 -35.94 9.77
N ARG A 307 30.10 -35.13 10.30
CA ARG A 307 29.24 -34.21 9.53
C ARG A 307 30.07 -33.32 8.59
N SER A 308 30.13 -33.67 7.31
CA SER A 308 30.29 -32.66 6.27
C SER A 308 28.94 -31.96 6.15
N ALA A 309 28.79 -30.84 6.85
CA ALA A 309 27.62 -29.98 6.68
C ALA A 309 27.54 -29.62 5.19
N PRO A 310 26.41 -29.88 4.50
CA PRO A 310 26.27 -29.45 3.13
C PRO A 310 26.52 -27.93 3.09
N ARG A 311 27.36 -27.49 2.16
CA ARG A 311 27.53 -26.07 1.79
C ARG A 311 26.24 -25.57 1.12
N THR A 312 25.10 -25.65 1.80
CA THR A 312 23.98 -24.76 1.50
C THR A 312 24.51 -23.37 1.79
N LEU A 313 24.38 -22.42 0.85
CA LEU A 313 24.67 -21.00 1.07
C LEU A 313 24.33 -20.65 2.52
N SER A 314 25.35 -20.26 3.29
CA SER A 314 25.19 -20.07 4.74
C SER A 314 23.96 -19.20 4.97
N GLY A 315 23.13 -19.56 5.96
CA GLY A 315 21.90 -18.81 6.27
C GLY A 315 22.14 -17.30 6.46
N THR A 316 23.39 -16.87 6.68
CA THR A 316 23.80 -15.46 6.65
C THR A 316 23.64 -14.78 5.28
N GLY A 317 23.86 -15.46 4.15
CA GLY A 317 23.68 -14.89 2.81
C GLY A 317 22.20 -14.70 2.45
N ILE A 318 21.32 -15.58 2.92
CA ILE A 318 19.86 -15.47 2.71
C ILE A 318 19.25 -14.45 3.68
N VAL A 319 19.73 -14.36 4.93
CA VAL A 319 19.34 -13.30 5.86
C VAL A 319 19.82 -11.94 5.36
N ALA A 320 21.04 -11.82 4.83
CA ALA A 320 21.51 -10.58 4.20
C ALA A 320 20.68 -10.21 2.95
N ALA A 321 20.36 -11.18 2.09
CA ALA A 321 19.52 -10.97 0.90
C ALA A 321 18.04 -10.70 1.21
N ALA A 322 17.55 -11.06 2.41
CA ALA A 322 16.20 -10.74 2.89
C ALA A 322 16.14 -9.43 3.70
N VAL A 323 17.21 -9.09 4.40
CA VAL A 323 17.35 -7.85 5.17
C VAL A 323 17.64 -6.67 4.25
N LEU A 324 18.38 -6.85 3.15
CA LEU A 324 18.63 -5.80 2.15
C LEU A 324 17.36 -5.20 1.52
N PRO A 325 16.35 -5.98 1.06
CA PRO A 325 15.10 -5.42 0.58
C PRO A 325 14.21 -4.86 1.69
N VAL A 326 14.33 -5.34 2.94
CA VAL A 326 13.62 -4.75 4.10
C VAL A 326 14.24 -3.42 4.50
N ILE A 327 15.57 -3.33 4.56
CA ILE A 327 16.30 -2.07 4.77
C ILE A 327 16.11 -1.13 3.58
N ALA A 328 16.10 -1.64 2.34
CA ALA A 328 15.80 -0.82 1.16
C ALA A 328 14.34 -0.37 1.15
N ALA A 329 13.37 -1.19 1.58
CA ALA A 329 11.99 -0.77 1.73
C ALA A 329 11.85 0.27 2.85
N VAL A 330 12.51 0.08 4.00
CA VAL A 330 12.55 1.08 5.08
C VAL A 330 13.32 2.34 4.64
N ALA A 331 14.33 2.23 3.79
CA ALA A 331 15.09 3.37 3.26
C ALA A 331 14.44 4.05 2.06
N VAL A 332 13.52 3.39 1.36
CA VAL A 332 12.72 3.97 0.27
C VAL A 332 11.43 4.57 0.81
N PHE A 333 10.81 3.96 1.82
CA PHE A 333 9.53 4.39 2.41
C PHE A 333 9.65 5.10 3.77
N GLY A 334 10.80 5.00 4.44
CA GLY A 334 11.11 5.69 5.70
C GLY A 334 12.02 6.91 5.52
N GLN A 335 12.30 7.31 4.27
CA GLN A 335 12.81 8.67 4.04
C GLN A 335 11.69 9.62 4.45
N PRO A 336 11.89 10.50 5.44
CA PRO A 336 11.00 11.63 5.58
C PRO A 336 11.04 12.33 4.22
N ALA A 337 9.90 12.40 3.54
CA ALA A 337 9.80 13.22 2.34
C ALA A 337 10.35 14.59 2.74
N SER A 338 11.51 14.95 2.19
CA SER A 338 12.16 16.22 2.50
C SER A 338 11.14 17.29 2.18
N ARG A 339 10.63 17.96 3.22
CA ARG A 339 9.59 18.97 3.04
C ARG A 339 10.16 19.99 2.06
N PRO A 340 9.43 20.33 0.98
CA PRO A 340 9.92 21.32 0.03
C PRO A 340 10.16 22.63 0.79
N ARG A 341 11.32 23.24 0.53
CA ARG A 341 11.78 24.48 1.17
C ARG A 341 12.31 25.45 0.10
N PHE A 342 12.24 26.73 0.40
CA PHE A 342 12.99 27.73 -0.36
C PHE A 342 14.48 27.58 -0.08
N GLU A 343 15.30 27.74 -1.11
CA GLU A 343 16.75 27.73 -1.01
C GLU A 343 17.25 28.99 -0.29
N VAL A 344 16.61 30.13 -0.58
CA VAL A 344 16.84 31.40 0.09
C VAL A 344 15.49 32.04 0.40
N ALA A 345 15.25 32.40 1.65
CA ALA A 345 14.08 33.17 2.07
C ALA A 345 14.48 34.27 3.04
N SER A 346 14.17 35.52 2.68
CA SER A 346 14.41 36.71 3.48
C SER A 346 13.09 37.30 3.91
N ILE A 347 12.91 37.52 5.22
CA ILE A 347 11.72 38.12 5.79
C ILE A 347 12.14 39.37 6.56
N LYS A 348 11.63 40.54 6.17
CA LYS A 348 11.94 41.80 6.84
C LYS A 348 10.65 42.52 7.21
N PRO A 349 10.48 42.99 8.47
CA PRO A 349 9.34 43.83 8.81
C PRO A 349 9.41 45.15 8.04
N VAL A 350 8.28 45.61 7.52
CA VAL A 350 8.18 46.85 6.75
C VAL A 350 7.19 47.78 7.43
N GLY A 351 7.65 48.97 7.82
CA GLY A 351 6.80 50.01 8.42
C GLY A 351 5.92 50.78 7.41
N TYR A 352 6.11 50.54 6.10
CA TYR A 352 5.41 51.24 5.03
C TYR A 352 4.11 50.52 4.60
N GLN A 353 3.02 51.28 4.45
CA GLN A 353 1.69 50.77 4.09
C GLN A 353 1.38 50.82 2.57
N GLY A 354 2.35 50.48 1.71
CA GLY A 354 2.11 50.33 0.26
C GLY A 354 1.13 49.19 -0.08
N PRO A 355 0.60 49.08 -1.32
CA PRO A 355 -0.37 48.04 -1.64
C PRO A 355 0.21 46.64 -1.39
N MET A 356 -0.53 45.79 -0.67
CA MET A 356 -0.14 44.38 -0.47
C MET A 356 -0.20 43.67 -1.81
N ARG A 357 0.95 43.20 -2.30
CA ARG A 357 1.04 42.48 -3.57
C ARG A 357 1.98 41.31 -3.40
N MET A 358 1.50 40.13 -3.76
CA MET A 358 2.32 38.95 -3.98
C MET A 358 2.59 38.87 -5.47
N ARG A 359 3.87 38.89 -5.88
CA ARG A 359 4.25 38.65 -7.25
C ARG A 359 4.88 37.26 -7.34
N PRO A 360 4.23 36.28 -8.00
CA PRO A 360 4.86 35.01 -8.28
C PRO A 360 6.01 35.24 -9.28
N LEU A 361 7.17 34.65 -9.02
CA LEU A 361 8.28 34.54 -9.96
C LEU A 361 8.36 33.09 -10.46
N PRO A 362 8.96 32.83 -11.63
CA PRO A 362 9.16 31.47 -12.14
C PRO A 362 9.84 30.53 -11.14
N ASN A 363 10.74 31.09 -10.33
CA ASN A 363 11.54 30.37 -9.33
C ASN A 363 11.30 30.89 -7.89
N GLY A 364 10.14 31.47 -7.57
CA GLY A 364 9.94 31.98 -6.21
C GLY A 364 8.77 32.93 -6.05
N LEU A 365 8.82 33.74 -4.98
CA LEU A 365 7.84 34.78 -4.71
C LEU A 365 8.52 36.00 -4.11
N THR A 366 8.03 37.19 -4.49
CA THR A 366 8.41 38.45 -3.86
C THR A 366 7.18 39.29 -3.57
N GLY A 367 7.15 39.97 -2.44
CA GLY A 367 6.02 40.81 -2.10
C GLY A 367 6.07 41.37 -0.69
N THR A 368 5.17 42.32 -0.42
CA THR A 368 4.91 42.83 0.93
C THR A 368 3.54 42.35 1.37
N LEU A 369 3.50 41.49 2.39
CA LEU A 369 2.31 40.72 2.77
C LEU A 369 2.15 40.69 4.29
N SER A 370 0.91 40.59 4.77
CA SER A 370 0.63 40.24 6.17
C SER A 370 0.74 38.73 6.36
N LEU A 371 0.96 38.30 7.61
CA LEU A 371 1.04 36.87 7.92
C LEU A 371 -0.25 36.14 7.56
N LYS A 372 -1.41 36.77 7.79
CA LYS A 372 -2.70 36.18 7.39
C LYS A 372 -2.79 35.91 5.89
N LEU A 373 -2.32 36.84 5.05
CA LEU A 373 -2.35 36.66 3.61
C LEU A 373 -1.40 35.55 3.13
N LEU A 374 -0.26 35.37 3.82
CA LEU A 374 0.63 34.23 3.58
C LEU A 374 -0.02 32.91 3.94
N MET A 375 -0.70 32.84 5.09
CA MET A 375 -1.42 31.64 5.51
C MET A 375 -2.54 31.27 4.52
N GLN A 376 -3.30 32.25 4.05
CA GLN A 376 -4.32 32.05 3.03
C GLN A 376 -3.73 31.42 1.76
N SER A 377 -2.56 31.89 1.32
CA SER A 377 -1.86 31.34 0.16
C SER A 377 -1.25 29.96 0.42
N ALA A 378 -0.66 29.75 1.60
CA ALA A 378 0.04 28.51 1.95
C ALA A 378 -0.92 27.33 2.14
N TYR A 379 -2.07 27.56 2.77
CA TYR A 379 -3.06 26.53 3.06
C TYR A 379 -4.26 26.53 2.10
N THR A 380 -4.23 27.39 1.08
CA THR A 380 -5.34 27.57 0.13
C THR A 380 -6.67 27.81 0.87
N ALA A 381 -6.61 28.63 1.92
CA ALA A 381 -7.70 28.88 2.85
C ALA A 381 -8.21 30.32 2.72
N GLN A 382 -9.49 30.53 2.99
CA GLN A 382 -10.08 31.86 3.03
C GLN A 382 -9.83 32.55 4.39
N ALA A 383 -9.88 33.88 4.41
CA ALA A 383 -9.60 34.67 5.61
C ALA A 383 -10.49 34.30 6.80
N PHE A 384 -11.75 33.93 6.54
CA PHE A 384 -12.72 33.51 7.56
C PHE A 384 -12.51 32.06 8.06
N GLN A 385 -11.74 31.24 7.34
CA GLN A 385 -11.40 29.87 7.76
C GLN A 385 -10.21 29.85 8.72
N ILE A 386 -9.46 30.94 8.83
CA ILE A 386 -8.32 31.05 9.75
C ILE A 386 -8.82 31.71 11.04
N ILE A 387 -8.85 30.93 12.12
CA ILE A 387 -9.42 31.35 13.41
C ILE A 387 -8.32 31.44 14.47
N GLY A 388 -8.40 32.51 15.27
CA GLY A 388 -7.47 32.77 16.37
C GLY A 388 -6.24 33.56 15.94
N GLY A 389 -5.23 33.57 16.81
CA GLY A 389 -4.00 34.32 16.63
C GLY A 389 -4.07 35.78 17.11
N PRO A 390 -2.90 36.41 17.36
CA PRO A 390 -2.80 37.78 17.82
C PRO A 390 -3.11 38.80 16.71
N GLU A 391 -3.55 40.01 17.08
CA GLU A 391 -4.05 41.01 16.12
C GLU A 391 -3.03 41.39 15.02
N TRP A 392 -1.74 41.39 15.37
CA TRP A 392 -0.64 41.77 14.49
C TRP A 392 -0.53 40.92 13.22
N ILE A 393 -1.07 39.69 13.20
CA ILE A 393 -1.05 38.84 12.00
C ILE A 393 -1.84 39.46 10.83
N ASN A 394 -2.78 40.36 11.12
CA ASN A 394 -3.60 41.06 10.14
C ASN A 394 -2.96 42.38 9.69
N SER A 395 -2.24 43.08 10.58
CA SER A 395 -1.82 44.47 10.39
C SER A 395 -0.32 44.62 10.09
N GLU A 396 0.55 43.82 10.70
CA GLU A 396 1.99 43.86 10.44
C GLU A 396 2.30 43.29 9.04
N ARG A 397 3.22 43.96 8.33
CA ARG A 397 3.60 43.61 6.96
C ARG A 397 5.05 43.23 6.89
N TYR A 398 5.33 42.20 6.12
CA TYR A 398 6.67 41.67 5.91
C TYR A 398 7.01 41.70 4.42
N ALA A 399 8.17 42.27 4.09
CA ALA A 399 8.80 42.09 2.79
C ALA A 399 9.41 40.68 2.76
N ILE A 400 8.92 39.87 1.82
CA ILE A 400 9.35 38.50 1.62
C ILE A 400 9.98 38.41 0.24
N ASP A 401 11.21 37.92 0.22
CA ASP A 401 11.90 37.51 -1.00
C ASP A 401 12.32 36.06 -0.81
N ALA A 402 11.65 35.14 -1.50
CA ALA A 402 11.89 33.72 -1.39
C ALA A 402 12.13 33.09 -2.76
N LYS A 403 13.23 32.35 -2.89
CA LYS A 403 13.71 31.71 -4.11
C LYS A 403 13.77 30.20 -3.92
N ALA A 404 13.18 29.48 -4.86
CA ALA A 404 13.17 28.03 -4.95
C ALA A 404 14.25 27.56 -5.94
N ALA A 405 14.72 26.32 -5.75
CA ALA A 405 15.64 25.68 -6.66
C ALA A 405 14.91 25.29 -7.96
N GLY A 406 14.94 26.17 -8.96
CA GLY A 406 14.34 25.97 -10.28
C GLY A 406 12.85 26.37 -10.38
N ASN A 407 12.24 26.04 -11.51
CA ASN A 407 10.83 26.35 -11.76
C ASN A 407 9.94 25.46 -10.91
N SER A 408 9.14 26.07 -10.03
CA SER A 408 8.27 25.35 -9.08
C SER A 408 6.80 25.57 -9.44
N SER A 409 5.98 24.52 -9.36
CA SER A 409 4.53 24.64 -9.55
C SER A 409 3.89 25.42 -8.40
N ARG A 410 2.68 25.96 -8.61
CA ARG A 410 1.95 26.71 -7.57
C ARG A 410 1.77 25.89 -6.29
N ASP A 411 1.45 24.60 -6.42
CA ASP A 411 1.26 23.70 -5.29
C ASP A 411 2.56 23.44 -4.52
N GLN A 412 3.69 23.33 -5.24
CA GLN A 412 5.01 23.23 -4.62
C GLN A 412 5.36 24.49 -3.83
N ILE A 413 5.07 25.67 -4.39
CA ILE A 413 5.30 26.95 -3.71
C ILE A 413 4.43 27.06 -2.44
N SER A 414 3.17 26.61 -2.46
CA SER A 414 2.32 26.57 -1.26
C SER A 414 2.90 25.67 -0.16
N LEU A 415 3.45 24.51 -0.51
CA LEU A 415 4.12 23.62 0.45
C LEU A 415 5.42 24.23 1.00
N MET A 416 6.21 24.92 0.16
CA MET A 416 7.40 25.65 0.61
C MET A 416 7.04 26.80 1.55
N LEU A 417 5.93 27.50 1.29
CA LEU A 417 5.40 28.54 2.17
C LEU A 417 5.00 27.97 3.53
N GLN A 418 4.35 26.81 3.59
CA GLN A 418 4.02 26.15 4.87
C GLN A 418 5.28 25.90 5.70
N SER A 419 6.34 25.33 5.08
CA SER A 419 7.63 25.11 5.75
C SER A 419 8.24 26.42 6.25
N LEU A 420 8.20 27.49 5.46
CA LEU A 420 8.72 28.81 5.83
C LEU A 420 7.95 29.42 7.02
N LEU A 421 6.62 29.27 7.06
CA LEU A 421 5.79 29.77 8.15
C LEU A 421 6.04 29.03 9.46
N GLU A 422 6.19 27.71 9.41
CA GLU A 422 6.54 26.89 10.58
C GLU A 422 7.93 27.27 11.12
N GLU A 423 8.92 27.48 10.26
CA GLU A 423 10.30 27.76 10.69
C GLU A 423 10.48 29.19 11.18
N ARG A 424 10.00 30.17 10.41
CA ARG A 424 10.25 31.58 10.68
C ARG A 424 9.27 32.19 11.67
N PHE A 425 8.00 31.83 11.60
CA PHE A 425 6.95 32.35 12.49
C PHE A 425 6.58 31.36 13.61
N GLN A 426 7.29 30.22 13.73
CA GLN A 426 6.99 29.16 14.70
C GLN A 426 5.50 28.74 14.68
N LEU A 427 4.89 28.81 13.49
CA LEU A 427 3.46 28.62 13.31
C LEU A 427 3.07 27.17 13.64
N LYS A 428 2.21 26.99 14.63
CA LYS A 428 1.55 25.71 14.94
C LYS A 428 0.06 25.87 14.72
N ILE A 429 -0.52 24.91 13.99
CA ILE A 429 -1.94 24.90 13.67
C ILE A 429 -2.52 23.50 13.85
N HIS A 430 -3.83 23.45 14.06
CA HIS A 430 -4.62 22.24 13.84
C HIS A 430 -5.85 22.57 13.01
N ARG A 431 -6.45 21.53 12.43
CA ARG A 431 -7.69 21.65 11.67
C ARG A 431 -8.85 21.14 12.51
N GLU A 432 -9.94 21.87 12.48
CA GLU A 432 -11.18 21.53 13.17
C GLU A 432 -12.35 21.77 12.21
N THR A 433 -13.43 21.01 12.36
CA THR A 433 -14.69 21.31 11.67
C THR A 433 -15.56 22.13 12.62
N ARG A 434 -15.96 23.33 12.23
CA ARG A 434 -16.87 24.17 13.01
C ARG A 434 -18.13 24.50 12.22
N GLU A 435 -19.26 24.60 12.90
CA GLU A 435 -20.47 25.13 12.30
C GLU A 435 -20.36 26.64 12.14
N LEU A 436 -20.24 27.10 10.89
CA LEU A 436 -20.19 28.50 10.54
C LEU A 436 -21.37 28.89 9.63
N PRO A 437 -21.74 30.18 9.57
CA PRO A 437 -22.66 30.68 8.56
C PRO A 437 -22.10 30.45 7.15
N VAL A 438 -22.84 29.70 6.33
CA VAL A 438 -22.51 29.39 4.94
C VAL A 438 -23.64 29.83 4.01
N PHE A 439 -23.37 29.87 2.71
CA PHE A 439 -24.40 30.00 1.69
C PHE A 439 -24.55 28.68 0.93
N ASP A 440 -25.75 28.11 0.92
CA ASP A 440 -26.08 27.02 0.00
C ASP A 440 -26.41 27.61 -1.38
N LEU A 441 -25.68 27.18 -2.40
CA LEU A 441 -25.97 27.51 -3.80
C LEU A 441 -26.99 26.51 -4.34
N VAL A 442 -28.20 26.98 -4.60
CA VAL A 442 -29.32 26.17 -5.09
C VAL A 442 -29.81 26.68 -6.45
N ILE A 443 -30.55 25.85 -7.19
CA ILE A 443 -31.20 26.28 -8.43
C ILE A 443 -32.34 27.26 -8.10
N ALA A 444 -32.40 28.38 -8.80
CA ALA A 444 -33.44 29.38 -8.66
C ALA A 444 -34.77 28.91 -9.29
N ARG A 445 -35.88 29.57 -8.94
CA ARG A 445 -37.19 29.33 -9.57
C ARG A 445 -37.10 29.75 -11.03
N GLY A 446 -37.08 28.77 -11.95
CA GLY A 446 -36.85 28.99 -13.39
C GLY A 446 -35.80 28.09 -14.02
N GLY A 447 -35.09 27.28 -13.22
CA GLY A 447 -34.08 26.33 -13.71
C GLY A 447 -32.70 26.98 -13.97
N PRO A 448 -31.65 26.16 -14.13
CA PRO A 448 -30.29 26.66 -14.34
C PRO A 448 -30.15 27.29 -15.73
N LYS A 449 -29.69 28.54 -15.79
CA LYS A 449 -29.38 29.27 -17.03
C LYS A 449 -27.87 29.24 -17.26
N LEU A 450 -27.32 28.04 -17.45
CA LEU A 450 -25.89 27.82 -17.63
C LEU A 450 -25.59 27.54 -19.11
N PRO A 451 -24.99 28.48 -19.85
CA PRO A 451 -24.63 28.27 -21.25
C PRO A 451 -23.66 27.11 -21.41
N PRO A 452 -23.85 26.21 -22.40
CA PRO A 452 -22.87 25.18 -22.72
C PRO A 452 -21.56 25.85 -23.20
N PRO A 453 -20.40 25.20 -23.02
CA PRO A 453 -19.14 25.81 -23.37
C PRO A 453 -18.99 26.06 -24.87
N LYS A 454 -18.57 27.26 -25.26
CA LYS A 454 -18.33 27.60 -26.67
C LYS A 454 -16.97 27.10 -27.15
N GLU A 455 -16.92 26.54 -28.36
CA GLU A 455 -15.65 26.21 -29.03
C GLU A 455 -14.86 27.50 -29.32
N GLY A 456 -13.61 27.57 -28.87
CA GLY A 456 -12.75 28.76 -29.00
C GLY A 456 -13.03 29.89 -27.99
N GLY A 457 -13.90 29.68 -26.98
CA GLY A 457 -14.25 30.71 -25.98
C GLY A 457 -13.23 30.93 -24.86
N CYS A 458 -12.16 30.13 -24.80
CA CYS A 458 -11.09 30.23 -23.82
C CYS A 458 -9.79 29.65 -24.40
N GLU A 459 -8.63 30.11 -23.90
CA GLU A 459 -7.31 29.57 -24.26
C GLU A 459 -6.79 28.63 -23.17
N ASP A 460 -6.19 27.51 -23.60
CA ASP A 460 -5.60 26.49 -22.71
C ASP A 460 -4.09 26.74 -22.59
N PHE A 461 -3.64 27.16 -21.41
CA PHE A 461 -2.23 27.53 -21.16
C PHE A 461 -1.36 26.32 -20.72
N THR A 462 -1.81 25.09 -20.94
CA THR A 462 -1.03 23.87 -20.62
C THR A 462 0.03 23.52 -21.66
N ASP A 463 0.03 24.16 -22.83
CA ASP A 463 1.13 24.02 -23.78
C ASP A 463 2.29 24.96 -23.41
N PRO A 464 3.54 24.45 -23.32
CA PRO A 464 4.70 25.30 -23.12
C PRO A 464 4.90 26.14 -24.38
N HIS A 465 4.40 27.39 -24.38
CA HIS A 465 4.67 28.27 -25.51
C HIS A 465 6.17 28.58 -25.61
N PRO A 466 6.74 28.54 -26.84
CA PRO A 466 8.02 29.15 -27.10
C PRO A 466 7.90 30.67 -26.91
N GLU A 467 9.04 31.31 -26.66
CA GLU A 467 9.23 32.73 -26.38
C GLU A 467 8.33 33.69 -27.19
N PRO A 468 8.00 34.87 -26.64
CA PRO A 468 7.17 35.85 -27.33
C PRO A 468 7.96 36.41 -28.53
N THR A 469 7.75 35.85 -29.71
CA THR A 469 8.10 36.53 -30.95
C THR A 469 7.12 37.69 -31.10
N GLY A 470 7.66 38.90 -30.95
CA GLY A 470 6.94 40.12 -31.31
C GLY A 470 6.54 40.02 -32.77
N ASP A 471 5.24 39.88 -33.02
CA ASP A 471 4.51 40.29 -34.23
C ASP A 471 3.11 39.66 -34.25
N ARG A 472 2.32 39.89 -33.19
CA ARG A 472 0.86 39.75 -33.25
C ARG A 472 0.19 40.96 -32.64
N MET A 473 0.07 42.00 -33.45
CA MET A 473 -0.88 43.08 -33.22
C MET A 473 -2.28 42.46 -33.19
N ALA A 474 -2.97 42.56 -32.06
CA ALA A 474 -4.37 42.13 -31.94
C ALA A 474 -5.23 42.86 -32.98
N PRO A 475 -6.25 42.21 -33.57
CA PRO A 475 -7.12 42.86 -34.53
C PRO A 475 -7.85 44.06 -33.88
N PRO A 476 -7.91 45.22 -34.56
CA PRO A 476 -8.49 46.43 -33.99
C PRO A 476 -10.01 46.24 -33.86
N GLY A 477 -10.50 46.29 -32.61
CA GLY A 477 -11.91 46.04 -32.27
C GLY A 477 -12.12 45.07 -31.09
N SER A 478 -11.08 44.39 -30.64
CA SER A 478 -11.10 43.64 -29.39
C SER A 478 -10.90 44.59 -28.20
N GLY A 479 -11.99 44.93 -27.51
CA GLY A 479 -11.92 45.59 -26.19
C GLY A 479 -11.15 44.75 -25.16
N PRO A 480 -10.85 45.27 -23.96
CA PRO A 480 -9.97 44.64 -22.99
C PRO A 480 -10.68 43.47 -22.27
N ALA A 481 -10.98 42.40 -22.99
CA ALA A 481 -11.24 41.11 -22.41
C ALA A 481 -9.94 40.31 -22.55
N ALA A 482 -9.13 40.31 -21.49
CA ALA A 482 -8.08 39.31 -21.37
C ALA A 482 -8.73 37.93 -21.60
N LEU A 483 -8.25 37.18 -22.59
CA LEU A 483 -8.77 35.83 -22.89
C LEU A 483 -8.75 35.01 -21.60
N ALA A 484 -9.94 34.68 -21.09
CA ALA A 484 -10.09 33.91 -19.87
C ALA A 484 -9.49 32.52 -20.06
N ARG A 485 -8.69 32.07 -19.09
CA ARG A 485 -8.09 30.72 -19.11
C ARG A 485 -9.20 29.67 -19.06
N CYS A 486 -9.11 28.61 -19.86
CA CYS A 486 -10.06 27.51 -19.77
C CYS A 486 -10.09 26.92 -18.35
N GLY A 487 -11.29 26.74 -17.80
CA GLY A 487 -11.49 26.23 -16.44
C GLY A 487 -11.16 27.22 -15.31
N GLY A 488 -10.75 28.45 -15.64
CA GLY A 488 -10.54 29.55 -14.71
C GLY A 488 -11.68 30.55 -14.76
N LEU A 489 -11.84 31.30 -13.67
CA LEU A 489 -12.87 32.31 -13.53
C LEU A 489 -12.21 33.62 -13.08
N ASP A 490 -12.44 34.70 -13.83
CA ASP A 490 -11.85 36.02 -13.58
C ASP A 490 -12.94 37.03 -13.18
N VAL A 491 -12.56 37.98 -12.33
CA VAL A 491 -13.42 39.10 -11.91
C VAL A 491 -12.77 40.40 -12.37
N ILE A 492 -13.43 41.09 -13.30
CA ILE A 492 -12.98 42.35 -13.90
C ILE A 492 -13.83 43.48 -13.33
N LEU A 493 -13.17 44.51 -12.78
CA LEU A 493 -13.83 45.73 -12.35
C LEU A 493 -14.11 46.62 -13.57
N GLN A 494 -15.35 47.09 -13.70
CA GLN A 494 -15.81 47.94 -14.80
C GLN A 494 -16.44 49.24 -14.25
N VAL A 495 -16.53 50.26 -15.10
CA VAL A 495 -17.22 51.51 -14.76
C VAL A 495 -18.72 51.22 -14.65
N GLY A 496 -19.20 50.98 -13.43
CA GLY A 496 -20.60 50.64 -13.14
C GLY A 496 -20.84 49.26 -12.49
N GLY A 497 -19.79 48.49 -12.18
CA GLY A 497 -19.92 47.21 -11.48
C GLY A 497 -18.70 46.29 -11.58
N ALA A 498 -18.89 45.02 -11.25
CA ALA A 498 -17.92 43.95 -11.44
C ALA A 498 -18.52 42.89 -12.36
N GLN A 499 -17.70 42.42 -13.31
CA GLN A 499 -18.05 41.33 -14.21
C GLN A 499 -17.24 40.10 -13.85
N MET A 500 -17.93 38.99 -13.60
CA MET A 500 -17.36 37.68 -13.36
C MET A 500 -17.53 36.84 -14.62
N SER A 501 -16.43 36.42 -15.25
CA SER A 501 -16.48 35.69 -16.52
C SER A 501 -15.45 34.58 -16.64
N GLY A 502 -15.79 33.52 -17.37
CA GLY A 502 -14.83 32.50 -17.81
C GLY A 502 -15.49 31.40 -18.64
N GLY A 503 -14.67 30.56 -19.27
CA GLY A 503 -15.11 29.52 -20.20
C GLY A 503 -14.73 28.11 -19.76
N LYS A 504 -15.58 27.12 -20.09
CA LYS A 504 -15.40 25.69 -19.73
C LYS A 504 -15.19 25.47 -18.21
N ILE A 505 -16.01 26.12 -17.38
CA ILE A 505 -15.84 26.12 -15.93
C ILE A 505 -16.64 24.97 -15.28
N PRO A 506 -16.05 24.22 -14.33
CA PRO A 506 -16.78 23.27 -13.50
C PRO A 506 -17.44 23.98 -12.29
N MET A 507 -18.59 23.48 -11.81
CA MET A 507 -19.33 24.10 -10.68
C MET A 507 -18.47 24.38 -9.42
N PRO A 508 -17.52 23.51 -9.01
CA PRO A 508 -16.62 23.79 -7.89
C PRO A 508 -15.81 25.09 -8.04
N GLU A 509 -15.44 25.49 -9.25
CA GLU A 509 -14.68 26.71 -9.49
C GLU A 509 -15.57 27.97 -9.33
N LEU A 510 -16.83 27.90 -9.77
CA LEU A 510 -17.81 28.95 -9.49
C LEU A 510 -18.03 29.10 -7.98
N VAL A 511 -18.22 27.98 -7.27
CA VAL A 511 -18.41 27.97 -5.81
C VAL A 511 -17.19 28.53 -5.07
N ARG A 512 -15.98 28.18 -5.53
CA ARG A 512 -14.73 28.74 -5.00
C ARG A 512 -14.70 30.26 -5.17
N MET A 513 -15.03 30.77 -6.37
CA MET A 513 -15.00 32.21 -6.63
C MET A 513 -16.09 32.97 -5.87
N LEU A 514 -17.32 32.44 -5.81
CA LEU A 514 -18.39 33.04 -5.00
C LEU A 514 -18.00 33.09 -3.52
N SER A 515 -17.33 32.06 -3.00
CA SER A 515 -16.82 32.07 -1.63
C SER A 515 -15.78 33.16 -1.38
N VAL A 516 -14.93 33.44 -2.37
CA VAL A 516 -13.96 34.54 -2.32
C VAL A 516 -14.68 35.89 -2.32
N VAL A 517 -15.62 36.10 -3.24
CA VAL A 517 -16.28 37.40 -3.40
C VAL A 517 -17.18 37.73 -2.21
N LEU A 518 -17.94 36.75 -1.72
CA LEU A 518 -18.88 36.91 -0.60
C LEU A 518 -18.22 36.90 0.78
N GLY A 519 -16.94 36.52 0.86
CA GLY A 519 -16.22 36.38 2.14
C GLY A 519 -16.82 35.34 3.09
N ARG A 520 -17.56 34.35 2.56
CA ARG A 520 -18.20 33.25 3.30
C ARG A 520 -18.18 31.97 2.48
N THR A 521 -18.13 30.81 3.12
CA THR A 521 -18.18 29.52 2.40
C THR A 521 -19.49 29.38 1.64
N VAL A 522 -19.39 29.05 0.36
CA VAL A 522 -20.50 28.62 -0.48
C VAL A 522 -20.45 27.10 -0.64
N VAL A 523 -21.59 26.43 -0.48
CA VAL A 523 -21.74 24.97 -0.62
C VAL A 523 -22.63 24.68 -1.82
N ASP A 524 -22.15 23.83 -2.73
CA ASP A 524 -22.93 23.42 -3.90
C ASP A 524 -24.09 22.49 -3.49
N ARG A 525 -25.33 22.91 -3.78
CA ARG A 525 -26.56 22.12 -3.66
C ARG A 525 -27.33 22.08 -4.98
N THR A 526 -26.67 22.43 -6.09
CA THR A 526 -27.29 22.49 -7.42
C THR A 526 -27.38 21.11 -8.07
N GLY A 527 -26.46 20.20 -7.74
CA GLY A 527 -26.37 18.86 -8.37
C GLY A 527 -25.87 18.89 -9.82
N PHE A 528 -25.36 20.03 -10.30
CA PHE A 528 -24.90 20.20 -11.68
C PHE A 528 -23.45 19.74 -11.83
N THR A 529 -23.19 18.78 -12.72
CA THR A 529 -21.86 18.18 -12.93
C THR A 529 -21.20 18.51 -14.28
N GLY A 530 -21.86 19.30 -15.13
CA GLY A 530 -21.35 19.69 -16.44
C GLY A 530 -20.31 20.81 -16.40
N LEU A 531 -19.71 21.10 -17.55
CA LEU A 531 -18.94 22.32 -17.78
C LEU A 531 -19.85 23.38 -18.41
N PHE A 532 -19.62 24.65 -18.09
CA PHE A 532 -20.41 25.76 -18.60
C PHE A 532 -19.58 27.03 -18.72
N ASP A 533 -20.04 27.96 -19.56
CA ASP A 533 -19.47 29.30 -19.64
C ASP A 533 -20.21 30.20 -18.65
N VAL A 534 -19.45 31.04 -17.93
CA VAL A 534 -19.99 31.98 -16.95
C VAL A 534 -19.79 33.40 -17.45
N ARG A 535 -20.86 34.19 -17.37
CA ARG A 535 -20.82 35.64 -17.41
C ARG A 535 -21.87 36.16 -16.44
N LEU A 536 -21.41 36.85 -15.40
CA LEU A 536 -22.23 37.40 -14.33
C LEU A 536 -21.82 38.85 -14.08
N ASP A 537 -22.73 39.77 -14.37
CA ASP A 537 -22.55 41.20 -14.13
C ASP A 537 -23.28 41.58 -12.83
N PHE A 538 -22.55 42.12 -11.85
CA PHE A 538 -23.11 42.50 -10.55
C PHE A 538 -22.48 43.78 -10.01
N LEU A 539 -23.19 44.50 -9.15
CA LEU A 539 -22.66 45.67 -8.46
C LEU A 539 -22.02 45.24 -7.13
N PRO A 540 -20.72 45.56 -6.87
CA PRO A 540 -20.12 45.36 -5.57
C PRO A 540 -20.83 46.19 -4.51
N ASP A 541 -21.25 45.53 -3.43
CA ASP A 541 -21.90 46.12 -2.26
C ASP A 541 -21.26 45.57 -0.98
N ASP A 542 -21.85 45.88 0.19
CA ASP A 542 -21.39 45.42 1.50
C ASP A 542 -21.32 43.89 1.62
N SER A 543 -22.04 43.15 0.76
CA SER A 543 -22.00 41.69 0.73
C SER A 543 -20.83 41.12 -0.06
N THR A 544 -20.06 41.98 -0.74
CA THR A 544 -18.85 41.62 -1.49
C THR A 544 -17.60 42.32 -0.92
N PRO A 545 -17.24 42.06 0.34
CA PRO A 545 -16.26 42.85 1.10
C PRO A 545 -14.82 42.79 0.55
N HIS A 546 -14.55 41.86 -0.37
CA HIS A 546 -13.24 41.68 -0.99
C HIS A 546 -13.06 42.43 -2.32
N LEU A 547 -14.11 43.11 -2.80
CA LEU A 547 -14.03 43.99 -3.97
C LEU A 547 -14.01 45.46 -3.52
N PRO A 548 -13.24 46.33 -4.19
CA PRO A 548 -13.25 47.75 -3.87
C PRO A 548 -14.64 48.34 -4.15
N PRO A 549 -15.09 49.32 -3.33
CA PRO A 549 -16.37 49.99 -3.56
C PRO A 549 -16.35 50.73 -4.90
N PRO A 550 -17.49 50.86 -5.58
CA PRO A 550 -17.58 51.63 -6.82
C PRO A 550 -17.19 53.11 -6.56
N PRO A 551 -16.54 53.79 -7.52
CA PRO A 551 -16.22 55.20 -7.38
C PRO A 551 -17.49 56.05 -7.20
N PRO A 552 -17.46 57.13 -6.40
CA PRO A 552 -18.65 57.91 -6.02
C PRO A 552 -19.41 58.47 -7.23
N ASP A 553 -18.73 58.70 -8.34
CA ASP A 553 -19.30 59.27 -9.57
C ASP A 553 -19.97 58.22 -10.49
N ALA A 554 -19.91 56.93 -10.13
CA ALA A 554 -20.57 55.85 -10.87
C ALA A 554 -22.06 55.70 -10.55
N ALA A 555 -22.57 56.40 -9.54
CA ALA A 555 -23.98 56.36 -9.14
C ALA A 555 -24.94 57.04 -10.15
N SER A 556 -24.42 57.70 -11.20
CA SER A 556 -25.21 58.48 -12.16
C SER A 556 -25.32 57.88 -13.57
N SER A 557 -24.86 56.65 -13.84
CA SER A 557 -25.07 55.99 -15.14
C SER A 557 -26.26 55.01 -15.07
N ASN A 558 -27.18 55.12 -16.04
CA ASN A 558 -28.45 54.40 -16.13
C ASN A 558 -28.33 52.88 -16.46
N ALA A 559 -27.29 52.21 -15.98
CA ALA A 559 -27.12 50.76 -16.09
C ALA A 559 -26.52 50.20 -14.80
N MET A 560 -27.22 50.37 -13.67
CA MET A 560 -26.81 49.73 -12.42
C MET A 560 -26.99 48.22 -12.54
N SER A 561 -25.88 47.48 -12.47
CA SER A 561 -25.93 46.02 -12.36
C SER A 561 -26.61 45.63 -11.04
N PRO A 562 -27.40 44.54 -11.00
CA PRO A 562 -28.04 44.11 -9.75
C PRO A 562 -26.99 43.66 -8.71
N SER A 563 -27.35 43.69 -7.42
CA SER A 563 -26.56 43.04 -6.37
C SER A 563 -26.35 41.56 -6.71
N ILE A 564 -25.25 40.96 -6.26
CA ILE A 564 -24.90 39.56 -6.55
C ILE A 564 -26.04 38.57 -6.18
N PHE A 565 -26.84 38.87 -5.16
CA PHE A 565 -27.99 38.06 -4.76
C PHE A 565 -29.17 38.09 -5.75
N ASN A 566 -29.29 39.14 -6.54
CA ASN A 566 -30.29 39.29 -7.60
C ASN A 566 -29.73 38.88 -8.97
N ALA A 567 -28.45 39.19 -9.23
CA ALA A 567 -27.75 38.82 -10.45
C ALA A 567 -27.70 37.31 -10.67
N LEU A 568 -27.41 36.53 -9.61
CA LEU A 568 -27.31 35.07 -9.69
C LEU A 568 -28.64 34.42 -10.15
N PRO A 569 -29.81 34.73 -9.56
CA PRO A 569 -31.09 34.18 -10.02
C PRO A 569 -31.47 34.63 -11.43
N GLU A 570 -31.24 35.91 -11.75
CA GLU A 570 -31.67 36.50 -13.02
C GLU A 570 -30.85 35.99 -14.20
N GLN A 571 -29.52 35.97 -14.06
CA GLN A 571 -28.57 35.71 -15.15
C GLN A 571 -28.17 34.24 -15.24
N LEU A 572 -27.90 33.58 -14.10
CA LEU A 572 -27.42 32.18 -14.07
C LEU A 572 -28.49 31.17 -13.60
N GLY A 573 -29.63 31.64 -13.12
CA GLY A 573 -30.67 30.75 -12.58
C GLY A 573 -30.24 30.03 -11.30
N LEU A 574 -29.32 30.64 -10.53
CA LEU A 574 -28.80 30.11 -9.27
C LEU A 574 -29.14 31.06 -8.12
N ARG A 575 -29.32 30.56 -6.91
CA ARG A 575 -29.66 31.39 -5.74
C ARG A 575 -28.82 31.00 -4.54
N LEU A 576 -28.40 31.99 -3.77
CA LEU A 576 -27.74 31.80 -2.48
C LEU A 576 -28.78 31.76 -1.37
N VAL A 577 -28.71 30.76 -0.51
CA VAL A 577 -29.56 30.63 0.68
C VAL A 577 -28.68 30.60 1.92
N ALA A 578 -28.95 31.48 2.88
CA ALA A 578 -28.21 31.48 4.15
C ALA A 578 -28.49 30.18 4.92
N ALA A 579 -27.44 29.48 5.32
CA ALA A 579 -27.49 28.24 6.07
C ALA A 579 -26.37 28.21 7.12
N LYS A 580 -26.40 27.19 7.99
CA LYS A 580 -25.27 26.83 8.83
C LYS A 580 -24.75 25.49 8.36
N GLY A 581 -23.43 25.37 8.24
CA GLY A 581 -22.81 24.15 7.73
C GLY A 581 -21.46 23.88 8.36
N PRO A 582 -21.01 22.62 8.34
CA PRO A 582 -19.67 22.25 8.77
C PRO A 582 -18.64 22.86 7.80
N VAL A 583 -17.76 23.72 8.31
CA VAL A 583 -16.65 24.30 7.57
C VAL A 583 -15.35 23.86 8.23
N GLU A 584 -14.41 23.34 7.43
CA GLU A 584 -13.05 23.07 7.89
C GLU A 584 -12.33 24.40 8.10
N VAL A 585 -11.87 24.61 9.33
CA VAL A 585 -11.17 25.82 9.78
C VAL A 585 -9.77 25.46 10.27
N ILE A 586 -8.86 26.40 10.10
CA ILE A 586 -7.48 26.35 10.57
C ILE A 586 -7.40 27.17 11.84
N VAL A 587 -7.14 26.52 12.97
CA VAL A 587 -6.98 27.18 14.25
C VAL A 587 -5.49 27.40 14.53
N ILE A 588 -5.11 28.63 14.86
CA ILE A 588 -3.74 28.98 15.23
C ILE A 588 -3.51 28.62 16.69
N ASP A 589 -2.67 27.62 16.94
CA ASP A 589 -2.27 27.20 18.29
C ASP A 589 -1.15 28.09 18.85
N HIS A 590 -0.17 28.40 18.00
CA HIS A 590 1.00 29.19 18.37
C HIS A 590 1.54 29.94 17.17
N VAL A 591 1.98 31.18 17.39
CA VAL A 591 2.64 32.00 16.37
C VAL A 591 3.49 33.08 17.01
N GLU A 592 4.69 33.29 16.48
CA GLU A 592 5.64 34.29 16.93
C GLU A 592 6.05 35.22 15.78
N ARG A 593 6.51 36.43 16.13
CA ARG A 593 7.11 37.33 15.16
C ARG A 593 8.40 36.70 14.61
N PRO A 594 8.72 36.92 13.33
CA PRO A 594 9.83 36.24 12.70
C PRO A 594 11.16 36.69 13.31
N SER A 595 12.07 35.72 13.53
CA SER A 595 13.44 36.03 13.93
C SER A 595 14.12 36.90 12.87
N ALA A 596 14.92 37.89 13.28
CA ALA A 596 15.76 38.64 12.35
C ALA A 596 16.67 37.67 11.57
N ASN A 597 16.85 37.93 10.27
CA ASN A 597 17.62 37.08 9.35
C ASN A 597 19.06 36.84 9.81
#